data_AF-F9FAE9-F1
#
_entry.id   AF-F9FAE9-F1
#
_cell.length_a   1.000
_cell.length_b   1.000
_cell.length_c   1.000
_cell.angle_alpha   90.00
_cell.angle_beta   90.00
_cell.angle_gamma   90.00
#
_symmetry.space_group_name_H-M   'P 1'
#
loop_
_entity.id
_entity.type
_entity.pdbx_description
1 polymer ?
#
loop_
_entity_poly.entity_id
_entity_poly.type
_entity_poly.pdbx_seq_one_letter_code
_entity_poly.pdbx_strand_id
1 'polypeptide(L)'
;MPSLTTPESPFTPKVQAKLLASREKASRDFRSDVVTVPVEEMMTSILEASVNDDIYDPEGDPSVKALEARLVELTGMEAALWAVSGTQGNQICLRTHLTQPPHSVLLDHRAHVHCWESGALPVISQASVTTVHAENGVHLTLEDVKKNIIADGNIHFPPTRVVSLENTLSGTILPLADAQAISNYVRSFPVPEGQKPIAMHLDGARVFDGVIGEGVDLKAYAACFDTSSSARSPLLSGQSGSGKCWEEELDNRA
;
A
#
# COMPACT_ATOMS: atom_id res chain seq x y z
N MET A 1 46.59 1.01 1.30
CA MET A 1 45.14 1.22 1.28
C MET A 1 44.75 1.65 -0.12
N PRO A 2 43.80 0.99 -0.81
CA PRO A 2 43.34 1.47 -2.10
C PRO A 2 42.68 2.82 -1.88
N SER A 3 43.13 3.84 -2.62
CA SER A 3 42.49 5.14 -2.70
C SER A 3 41.06 4.91 -3.20
N LEU A 4 40.06 5.16 -2.35
CA LEU A 4 38.67 5.32 -2.77
C LEU A 4 38.58 6.63 -3.57
N THR A 5 39.00 6.59 -4.84
CA THR A 5 38.62 7.63 -5.79
C THR A 5 37.11 7.50 -5.96
N THR A 6 36.36 8.43 -5.39
CA THR A 6 34.94 8.62 -5.73
C THR A 6 34.85 8.68 -7.26
N PRO A 7 34.00 7.86 -7.90
CA PRO A 7 33.80 7.96 -9.34
C PRO A 7 33.47 9.42 -9.70
N GLU A 8 34.01 9.91 -10.81
CA GLU A 8 33.60 11.22 -11.31
C GLU A 8 32.09 11.18 -11.61
N SER A 9 31.37 12.19 -11.11
CA SER A 9 29.92 12.28 -11.28
C SER A 9 29.55 12.40 -12.77
N PRO A 10 28.53 11.66 -13.26
CA PRO A 10 28.13 11.69 -14.66
C PRO A 10 27.41 12.99 -15.05
N PHE A 11 27.09 13.85 -14.08
CA PHE A 11 26.32 15.07 -14.28
C PHE A 11 27.20 16.29 -14.52
N THR A 12 26.70 17.25 -15.31
CA THR A 12 27.41 18.55 -15.47
C THR A 12 27.55 19.29 -14.14
N PRO A 13 28.56 20.16 -13.97
CA PRO A 13 28.74 20.94 -12.73
C PRO A 13 27.50 21.76 -12.33
N LYS A 14 26.73 22.24 -13.32
CA LYS A 14 25.48 22.97 -13.09
C LYS A 14 24.40 22.08 -12.45
N VAL A 15 24.28 20.83 -12.92
CA VAL A 15 23.30 19.86 -12.37
C VAL A 15 23.72 19.42 -10.98
N GLN A 16 25.00 19.11 -10.77
CA GLN A 16 25.55 18.77 -9.45
C GLN A 16 25.27 19.88 -8.42
N ALA A 17 25.58 21.13 -8.76
CA ALA A 17 25.32 22.28 -7.88
C ALA A 17 23.84 22.40 -7.50
N LYS A 18 22.92 22.17 -8.46
CA LYS A 18 21.48 22.17 -8.20
C LYS A 18 21.05 21.02 -7.29
N LEU A 19 21.55 19.80 -7.51
CA LEU A 19 21.25 18.64 -6.67
C LEU A 19 21.76 18.83 -5.25
N LEU A 20 23.00 19.30 -5.08
CA LEU A 20 23.59 19.60 -3.77
C LEU A 20 22.79 20.66 -3.02
N ALA A 21 22.43 21.77 -3.67
CA ALA A 21 21.62 22.81 -3.04
C ALA A 21 20.23 22.30 -2.62
N SER A 22 19.62 21.44 -3.44
CA SER A 22 18.31 20.85 -3.14
C SER A 22 18.40 19.88 -1.97
N ARG A 23 19.45 19.05 -1.90
CA ARG A 23 19.73 18.15 -0.79
C ARG A 23 20.02 18.91 0.51
N GLU A 24 20.78 20.00 0.45
CA GLU A 24 21.03 20.85 1.63
C GLU A 24 19.72 21.43 2.16
N LYS A 25 18.84 21.93 1.28
CA LYS A 25 17.52 22.41 1.68
C LYS A 25 16.69 21.31 2.34
N ALA A 26 16.61 20.13 1.72
CA ALA A 26 15.83 19.00 2.25
C ALA A 26 16.38 18.50 3.60
N SER A 27 17.70 18.55 3.83
CA SER A 27 18.33 18.10 5.08
C SER A 27 17.89 18.89 6.33
N ARG A 28 17.28 20.06 6.13
CA ARG A 28 16.78 20.95 7.19
C ARG A 28 15.25 21.12 7.15
N ASP A 29 14.56 20.35 6.31
CA ASP A 29 13.11 20.44 6.11
C ASP A 29 12.39 19.30 6.83
N PHE A 30 11.84 19.60 8.02
CA PHE A 30 11.18 18.63 8.89
C PHE A 30 9.64 18.59 8.71
N ARG A 31 9.12 19.19 7.63
CA ARG A 31 7.66 19.22 7.40
C ARG A 31 7.10 17.82 7.11
N SER A 32 7.85 17.01 6.37
CA SER A 32 7.51 15.62 6.03
C SER A 32 8.69 14.97 5.30
N ASP A 33 8.78 13.65 5.31
CA ASP A 33 9.76 12.86 4.54
C ASP A 33 9.55 12.96 3.01
N VAL A 34 8.36 13.37 2.54
CA VAL A 34 8.09 13.56 1.11
C VAL A 34 8.94 14.68 0.46
N VAL A 35 9.64 15.48 1.27
CA VAL A 35 10.56 16.53 0.78
C VAL A 35 11.92 15.98 0.34
N THR A 36 12.15 14.66 0.44
CA THR A 36 13.39 14.01 0.00
C THR A 36 13.71 14.33 -1.45
N VAL A 37 15.01 14.45 -1.73
CA VAL A 37 15.55 14.75 -3.06
C VAL A 37 16.37 13.56 -3.54
N PRO A 38 16.26 13.14 -4.82
CA PRO A 38 17.02 12.03 -5.36
C PRO A 38 18.53 12.25 -5.23
N VAL A 39 19.25 11.19 -4.89
CA VAL A 39 20.72 11.13 -4.94
C VAL A 39 21.20 10.94 -6.39
N GLU A 40 22.48 11.15 -6.64
CA GLU A 40 23.02 11.07 -8.01
C GLU A 40 22.81 9.69 -8.62
N GLU A 41 22.98 8.62 -7.85
CA GLU A 41 22.76 7.24 -8.29
C GLU A 41 21.31 7.02 -8.75
N MET A 42 20.33 7.58 -8.03
CA MET A 42 18.93 7.52 -8.41
C MET A 42 18.66 8.32 -9.70
N MET A 43 19.27 9.49 -9.83
CA MET A 43 19.15 10.29 -11.07
C MET A 43 19.76 9.56 -12.26
N THR A 44 20.87 8.85 -12.07
CA THR A 44 21.49 8.03 -13.12
C THR A 44 20.57 6.88 -13.49
N SER A 45 19.99 6.16 -12.52
CA SER A 45 19.02 5.09 -12.80
C SER A 45 17.79 5.58 -13.57
N ILE A 46 17.30 6.80 -13.30
CA ILE A 46 16.19 7.40 -14.05
C ILE A 46 16.59 7.65 -15.53
N LEU A 47 17.82 8.11 -15.78
CA LEU A 47 18.30 8.35 -17.15
C LEU A 47 18.58 7.05 -17.93
N GLU A 48 18.91 5.98 -17.23
CA GLU A 48 19.20 4.66 -17.80
C GLU A 48 17.96 3.76 -17.90
N ALA A 49 16.85 4.13 -17.26
CA ALA A 49 15.59 3.41 -17.31
C ALA A 49 15.02 3.38 -18.73
N SER A 50 14.29 2.31 -19.04
CA SER A 50 13.43 2.24 -20.22
C SER A 50 12.29 3.25 -20.14
N VAL A 51 11.78 3.63 -21.31
CA VAL A 51 10.67 4.57 -21.49
C VAL A 51 9.67 4.03 -22.51
N ASN A 52 9.48 2.71 -22.47
CA ASN A 52 8.59 1.99 -23.36
C ASN A 52 7.12 2.23 -22.96
N ASP A 53 6.19 1.82 -23.81
CA ASP A 53 4.77 1.95 -23.52
C ASP A 53 4.30 0.76 -22.66
N ASP A 54 3.96 1.03 -21.41
CA ASP A 54 3.57 -0.01 -20.47
C ASP A 54 2.22 -0.68 -20.81
N ILE A 55 1.39 -0.04 -21.64
CA ILE A 55 0.05 -0.53 -22.02
C ILE A 55 0.09 -1.23 -23.37
N TYR A 56 0.68 -0.58 -24.38
CA TYR A 56 0.57 -1.02 -25.77
C TYR A 56 1.69 -1.96 -26.21
N ASP A 57 2.85 -1.93 -25.54
CA ASP A 57 3.92 -2.86 -25.88
C ASP A 57 3.60 -4.26 -25.31
N PRO A 58 3.69 -5.34 -26.11
CA PRO A 58 3.34 -6.69 -25.65
C PRO A 58 4.13 -7.17 -24.42
N GLU A 59 5.34 -6.63 -24.25
CA GLU A 59 6.22 -6.94 -23.14
C GLU A 59 6.19 -5.88 -22.02
N GLY A 60 5.36 -4.83 -22.12
CA GLY A 60 5.30 -3.69 -21.19
C GLY A 60 6.62 -2.93 -21.06
N ASP A 61 6.73 -2.02 -20.08
CA ASP A 61 7.99 -1.32 -19.82
C ASP A 61 8.94 -2.18 -18.95
N PRO A 62 10.17 -2.48 -19.41
CA PRO A 62 11.11 -3.32 -18.66
C PRO A 62 11.47 -2.80 -17.26
N SER A 63 11.55 -1.49 -17.06
CA SER A 63 11.90 -0.87 -15.77
C SER A 63 10.74 -0.94 -14.79
N VAL A 64 9.51 -0.72 -15.27
CA VAL A 64 8.28 -0.93 -14.49
C VAL A 64 8.17 -2.38 -14.04
N LYS A 65 8.31 -3.34 -14.97
CA LYS A 65 8.26 -4.77 -14.64
C LYS A 65 9.35 -5.20 -13.67
N ALA A 66 10.57 -4.67 -13.82
CA ALA A 66 11.65 -4.96 -12.88
C ALA A 66 11.35 -4.44 -11.47
N LEU A 67 10.74 -3.25 -11.35
CA LEU A 67 10.30 -2.70 -10.07
C LEU A 67 9.20 -3.58 -9.43
N GLU A 68 8.18 -3.94 -10.20
CA GLU A 68 7.08 -4.79 -9.74
C GLU A 68 7.56 -6.17 -9.30
N ALA A 69 8.41 -6.82 -10.09
CA ALA A 69 9.01 -8.10 -9.75
C ALA A 69 9.84 -8.02 -8.46
N ARG A 70 10.58 -6.92 -8.27
CA ARG A 70 11.35 -6.71 -7.03
C ARG A 70 10.43 -6.55 -5.82
N LEU A 71 9.30 -5.87 -5.97
CA LEU A 71 8.35 -5.71 -4.88
C LEU A 71 7.65 -7.03 -4.51
N VAL A 72 7.30 -7.85 -5.51
CA VAL A 72 6.85 -9.23 -5.31
C VAL A 72 7.89 -10.04 -4.53
N GLU A 73 9.16 -9.96 -4.92
CA GLU A 73 10.24 -10.67 -4.22
C GLU A 73 10.39 -10.20 -2.76
N LEU A 74 10.28 -8.90 -2.50
CA LEU A 74 10.44 -8.31 -1.16
C LEU A 74 9.27 -8.62 -0.22
N THR A 75 8.06 -8.62 -0.75
CA THR A 75 6.83 -8.76 0.06
C THR A 75 6.28 -10.19 0.07
N GLY A 76 6.66 -11.01 -0.90
CA GLY A 76 6.06 -12.34 -1.09
C GLY A 76 4.60 -12.30 -1.57
N MET A 77 4.10 -11.14 -1.99
CA MET A 77 2.79 -11.01 -2.64
C MET A 77 2.86 -11.55 -4.07
N GLU A 78 1.70 -11.90 -4.64
CA GLU A 78 1.65 -12.59 -5.94
C GLU A 78 1.88 -11.65 -7.12
N ALA A 79 1.48 -10.38 -6.98
CA ALA A 79 1.64 -9.37 -7.99
C ALA A 79 1.91 -8.00 -7.38
N ALA A 80 2.48 -7.12 -8.18
CA ALA A 80 2.67 -5.71 -7.88
C ALA A 80 2.18 -4.89 -9.07
N LEU A 81 1.76 -3.66 -8.81
CA LEU A 81 1.37 -2.71 -9.84
C LEU A 81 2.03 -1.37 -9.51
N TRP A 82 2.67 -0.74 -10.48
CA TRP A 82 3.14 0.63 -10.28
C TRP A 82 1.97 1.63 -10.37
N ALA A 83 1.95 2.62 -9.48
CA ALA A 83 0.95 3.69 -9.50
C ALA A 83 1.61 5.03 -9.23
N VAL A 84 0.99 6.10 -9.72
CA VAL A 84 1.59 7.45 -9.69
C VAL A 84 1.61 8.08 -8.29
N SER A 85 0.80 7.56 -7.36
CA SER A 85 0.74 8.04 -5.98
C SER A 85 0.23 6.98 -5.01
N GLY A 86 0.53 7.16 -3.72
CA GLY A 86 -0.02 6.32 -2.65
C GLY A 86 -1.55 6.34 -2.61
N THR A 87 -2.18 7.51 -2.80
CA THR A 87 -3.64 7.64 -2.90
C THR A 87 -4.22 6.82 -4.05
N GLN A 88 -3.62 6.88 -5.24
CA GLN A 88 -4.07 6.04 -6.35
C GLN A 88 -3.91 4.55 -6.00
N GLY A 89 -2.79 4.17 -5.40
CA GLY A 89 -2.53 2.79 -4.99
C GLY A 89 -3.55 2.27 -3.97
N ASN A 90 -3.82 3.04 -2.92
CA ASN A 90 -4.86 2.74 -1.93
C ASN A 90 -6.23 2.55 -2.60
N GLN A 91 -6.64 3.51 -3.44
CA GLN A 91 -7.96 3.45 -4.07
C GLN A 91 -8.10 2.28 -5.06
N ILE A 92 -7.04 1.93 -5.80
CA ILE A 92 -7.03 0.70 -6.62
C ILE A 92 -7.20 -0.53 -5.73
N CYS A 93 -6.38 -0.67 -4.67
CA CYS A 93 -6.43 -1.81 -3.74
C CYS A 93 -7.78 -1.96 -3.03
N LEU A 94 -8.44 -0.85 -2.70
CA LEU A 94 -9.75 -0.85 -2.08
C LEU A 94 -10.83 -1.21 -3.12
N ARG A 95 -10.74 -0.65 -4.32
CA ARG A 95 -11.70 -0.88 -5.41
C ARG A 95 -11.72 -2.33 -5.88
N THR A 96 -10.59 -3.05 -5.83
CA THR A 96 -10.52 -4.48 -6.19
C THR A 96 -11.33 -5.37 -5.25
N HIS A 97 -11.49 -4.96 -3.98
CA HIS A 97 -12.28 -5.70 -2.98
C HIS A 97 -13.74 -5.26 -2.94
N LEU A 98 -14.02 -4.01 -3.33
CA LEU A 98 -15.33 -3.35 -3.17
C LEU A 98 -16.09 -3.31 -4.52
N THR A 99 -16.58 -4.46 -4.97
CA THR A 99 -17.17 -4.61 -6.32
C THR A 99 -18.63 -4.19 -6.43
N GLN A 100 -19.50 -4.58 -5.48
CA GLN A 100 -20.96 -4.40 -5.57
C GLN A 100 -21.58 -3.85 -4.27
N PRO A 101 -21.97 -2.56 -4.21
CA PRO A 101 -22.54 -1.97 -2.99
C PRO A 101 -23.84 -2.67 -2.57
N PRO A 102 -24.19 -2.62 -1.27
CA PRO A 102 -23.57 -1.81 -0.21
C PRO A 102 -22.31 -2.44 0.42
N HIS A 103 -21.33 -1.60 0.79
CA HIS A 103 -20.16 -2.02 1.58
C HIS A 103 -19.75 -0.94 2.59
N SER A 104 -19.10 -1.35 3.66
CA SER A 104 -18.32 -0.49 4.55
C SER A 104 -16.86 -0.93 4.64
N VAL A 105 -15.97 0.05 4.83
CA VAL A 105 -14.56 -0.16 5.18
C VAL A 105 -14.37 0.20 6.65
N LEU A 106 -13.90 -0.75 7.45
CA LEU A 106 -13.55 -0.52 8.86
C LEU A 106 -12.08 -0.08 8.96
N LEU A 107 -11.84 1.04 9.63
CA LEU A 107 -10.50 1.63 9.76
C LEU A 107 -10.36 2.53 10.99
N ASP A 108 -9.12 2.87 11.34
CA ASP A 108 -8.85 3.88 12.38
C ASP A 108 -9.33 5.25 11.92
N HIS A 109 -9.97 6.02 12.79
CA HIS A 109 -10.46 7.37 12.47
C HIS A 109 -9.38 8.34 11.89
N ARG A 110 -8.09 8.04 12.07
CA ARG A 110 -6.94 8.80 11.55
C ARG A 110 -6.43 8.33 10.19
N ALA A 111 -6.93 7.19 9.68
CA ALA A 111 -6.34 6.52 8.53
C ALA A 111 -6.31 7.40 7.28
N HIS A 112 -5.22 7.33 6.52
CA HIS A 112 -4.98 8.19 5.36
C HIS A 112 -6.06 8.06 4.30
N VAL A 113 -6.46 6.83 3.99
CA VAL A 113 -7.54 6.52 3.02
C VAL A 113 -8.88 7.18 3.36
N HIS A 114 -9.09 7.58 4.62
CA HIS A 114 -10.26 8.32 5.06
C HIS A 114 -10.01 9.83 5.13
N CYS A 115 -8.95 10.26 5.81
CA CYS A 115 -8.74 11.68 6.15
C CYS A 115 -8.08 12.50 5.03
N TRP A 116 -7.21 11.88 4.22
CA TRP A 116 -6.23 12.60 3.40
C TRP A 116 -6.35 12.30 1.90
N GLU A 117 -7.43 11.63 1.49
CA GLU A 117 -7.69 11.26 0.08
C GLU A 117 -8.95 11.93 -0.47
N SER A 118 -9.31 13.10 0.08
CA SER A 118 -10.42 13.94 -0.41
C SER A 118 -11.76 13.21 -0.53
N GLY A 119 -12.03 12.23 0.33
CA GLY A 119 -13.25 11.44 0.28
C GLY A 119 -13.33 10.50 -0.94
N ALA A 120 -12.20 10.00 -1.43
CA ALA A 120 -12.14 9.11 -2.58
C ALA A 120 -12.95 7.80 -2.39
N LEU A 121 -12.95 7.22 -1.18
CA LEU A 121 -13.67 5.98 -0.86
C LEU A 121 -15.16 5.97 -1.30
N PRO A 122 -16.02 6.91 -0.84
CA PRO A 122 -17.41 6.94 -1.26
C PRO A 122 -17.60 7.28 -2.75
N VAL A 123 -16.68 8.05 -3.36
CA VAL A 123 -16.79 8.46 -4.76
C VAL A 123 -16.39 7.33 -5.72
N ILE A 124 -15.29 6.64 -5.45
CA ILE A 124 -14.66 5.67 -6.35
C ILE A 124 -15.15 4.25 -6.05
N SER A 125 -15.24 3.90 -4.76
CA SER A 125 -15.56 2.53 -4.32
C SER A 125 -17.00 2.37 -3.83
N GLN A 126 -17.80 3.44 -3.84
CA GLN A 126 -19.20 3.44 -3.35
C GLN A 126 -19.33 2.80 -1.96
N ALA A 127 -18.32 3.01 -1.14
CA ALA A 127 -18.21 2.43 0.18
C ALA A 127 -18.39 3.50 1.24
N SER A 128 -19.19 3.15 2.25
CA SER A 128 -19.21 3.88 3.51
C SER A 128 -17.98 3.53 4.36
N VAL A 129 -17.78 4.27 5.45
CA VAL A 129 -16.64 4.05 6.35
C VAL A 129 -17.16 3.84 7.76
N THR A 130 -16.69 2.79 8.42
CA THR A 130 -16.83 2.56 9.85
C THR A 130 -15.54 3.02 10.52
N THR A 131 -15.53 4.27 11.00
CA THR A 131 -14.36 4.84 11.69
C THR A 131 -14.34 4.40 13.14
N VAL A 132 -13.16 3.99 13.61
CA VAL A 132 -12.97 3.49 14.98
C VAL A 132 -11.85 4.27 15.66
N HIS A 133 -12.08 4.66 16.91
CA HIS A 133 -11.03 5.17 17.78
C HIS A 133 -10.39 3.99 18.51
N ALA A 134 -9.11 3.76 18.26
CA ALA A 134 -8.36 2.70 18.93
C ALA A 134 -8.41 2.84 20.46
N GLU A 135 -8.82 1.78 21.17
CA GLU A 135 -8.93 1.80 22.64
C GLU A 135 -7.57 2.02 23.33
N ASN A 136 -6.48 1.56 22.72
CA ASN A 136 -5.12 1.77 23.24
C ASN A 136 -4.52 3.14 22.86
N GLY A 137 -5.21 3.95 22.04
CA GLY A 137 -4.74 5.25 21.55
C GLY A 137 -3.62 5.22 20.50
N VAL A 138 -3.13 4.03 20.13
CA VAL A 138 -1.98 3.84 19.23
C VAL A 138 -2.44 3.33 17.87
N HIS A 139 -3.06 2.15 17.82
CA HIS A 139 -3.54 1.48 16.60
C HIS A 139 -4.76 0.62 16.93
N LEU A 140 -5.56 0.26 15.92
CA LEU A 140 -6.70 -0.64 16.15
C LEU A 140 -6.26 -1.96 16.80
N THR A 141 -7.00 -2.37 17.83
CA THR A 141 -6.83 -3.66 18.49
C THR A 141 -7.78 -4.70 17.89
N LEU A 142 -7.52 -5.98 18.17
CA LEU A 142 -8.45 -7.06 17.79
C LEU A 142 -9.87 -6.83 18.35
N GLU A 143 -9.98 -6.35 19.59
CA GLU A 143 -11.27 -6.10 20.22
C GLU A 143 -12.00 -4.91 19.59
N ASP A 144 -11.26 -3.87 19.17
CA ASP A 144 -11.83 -2.76 18.39
C ASP A 144 -12.46 -3.28 17.08
N VAL A 145 -11.76 -4.17 16.38
CA VAL A 145 -12.25 -4.77 15.12
C VAL A 145 -13.49 -5.64 15.38
N LYS A 146 -13.44 -6.55 16.36
CA LYS A 146 -14.58 -7.41 16.73
C LYS A 146 -15.85 -6.63 17.06
N LYS A 147 -15.72 -5.53 17.80
CA LYS A 147 -16.86 -4.70 18.24
C LYS A 147 -17.50 -3.94 17.08
N ASN A 148 -16.74 -3.63 16.03
CA ASN A 148 -17.15 -2.70 14.98
C ASN A 148 -17.36 -3.35 13.61
N ILE A 149 -17.01 -4.63 13.41
CA ILE A 149 -17.39 -5.34 12.18
C ILE A 149 -18.92 -5.39 12.08
N ILE A 150 -19.43 -4.98 10.93
CA ILE A 150 -20.85 -5.06 10.59
C ILE A 150 -21.05 -6.33 9.75
N ALA A 151 -21.74 -7.31 10.34
CA ALA A 151 -22.10 -8.54 9.64
C ALA A 151 -23.09 -8.29 8.51
N ASP A 152 -23.13 -9.23 7.57
CA ASP A 152 -24.15 -9.30 6.54
C ASP A 152 -25.57 -9.55 7.06
N GLY A 153 -26.54 -9.26 6.21
CA GLY A 153 -27.96 -9.56 6.44
C GLY A 153 -28.74 -8.49 7.19
N ASN A 154 -28.09 -7.41 7.64
CA ASN A 154 -28.77 -6.24 8.18
C ASN A 154 -29.17 -5.28 7.06
N ILE A 155 -30.47 -5.00 6.91
CA ILE A 155 -30.98 -4.10 5.86
C ILE A 155 -30.65 -2.61 6.10
N HIS A 156 -30.30 -2.23 7.33
CA HIS A 156 -30.07 -0.84 7.73
C HIS A 156 -28.61 -0.43 7.59
N PHE A 157 -27.67 -1.38 7.70
CA PHE A 157 -26.25 -1.09 7.76
C PHE A 157 -25.48 -1.76 6.62
N PRO A 158 -24.57 -1.04 5.95
CA PRO A 158 -23.70 -1.61 4.94
C PRO A 158 -22.69 -2.57 5.59
N PRO A 159 -22.60 -3.83 5.12
CA PRO A 159 -21.73 -4.83 5.73
C PRO A 159 -20.25 -4.50 5.53
N THR A 160 -19.43 -4.86 6.52
CA THR A 160 -17.97 -4.67 6.43
C THR A 160 -17.39 -5.65 5.42
N ARG A 161 -16.61 -5.11 4.48
CA ARG A 161 -16.04 -5.86 3.36
C ARG A 161 -14.54 -5.73 3.25
N VAL A 162 -14.00 -4.67 3.83
CA VAL A 162 -12.57 -4.48 3.99
C VAL A 162 -12.30 -3.97 5.41
N VAL A 163 -11.29 -4.54 6.06
CA VAL A 163 -10.63 -3.94 7.22
C VAL A 163 -9.32 -3.35 6.71
N SER A 164 -9.19 -2.02 6.80
CA SER A 164 -8.01 -1.28 6.37
C SER A 164 -7.19 -0.86 7.58
N LEU A 165 -5.96 -1.37 7.68
CA LEU A 165 -4.99 -0.96 8.69
C LEU A 165 -3.91 -0.08 8.06
N GLU A 166 -3.21 0.70 8.87
CA GLU A 166 -2.14 1.58 8.41
C GLU A 166 -0.88 1.28 9.23
N ASN A 167 0.25 1.03 8.57
CA ASN A 167 1.55 0.88 9.22
C ASN A 167 2.65 1.59 8.43
N THR A 168 3.29 2.63 8.97
CA THR A 168 3.05 3.26 10.28
C THR A 168 1.86 4.23 10.26
N LEU A 169 1.12 4.32 11.36
CA LEU A 169 0.06 5.33 11.55
C LEU A 169 0.59 6.50 12.36
N SER A 170 0.79 7.67 11.72
CA SER A 170 1.38 8.86 12.38
C SER A 170 2.70 8.57 13.12
N GLY A 171 3.54 7.69 12.57
CA GLY A 171 4.81 7.27 13.15
C GLY A 171 4.71 6.19 14.24
N THR A 172 3.50 5.72 14.57
CA THR A 172 3.32 4.56 15.45
C THR A 172 3.32 3.26 14.66
N ILE A 173 3.87 2.21 15.28
CA ILE A 173 3.97 0.87 14.69
C ILE A 173 2.74 0.07 15.11
N LEU A 174 2.07 -0.56 14.14
CA LEU A 174 1.16 -1.68 14.38
C LEU A 174 2.02 -2.94 14.49
N PRO A 175 2.11 -3.60 15.67
CA PRO A 175 2.95 -4.78 15.82
C PRO A 175 2.48 -5.94 14.94
N LEU A 176 3.42 -6.73 14.43
CA LEU A 176 3.13 -7.91 13.60
C LEU A 176 2.17 -8.88 14.30
N ALA A 177 2.35 -9.11 15.60
CA ALA A 177 1.50 -10.01 16.37
C ALA A 177 0.02 -9.56 16.37
N ASP A 178 -0.22 -8.25 16.45
CA ASP A 178 -1.57 -7.67 16.44
C ASP A 178 -2.16 -7.69 15.02
N ALA A 179 -1.36 -7.37 13.99
CA ALA A 179 -1.77 -7.49 12.60
C ALA A 179 -2.18 -8.93 12.25
N GLN A 180 -1.42 -9.94 12.72
CA GLN A 180 -1.74 -11.36 12.56
C GLN A 180 -3.03 -11.74 13.27
N ALA A 181 -3.21 -11.30 14.53
CA ALA A 181 -4.40 -11.59 15.30
C ALA A 181 -5.66 -11.02 14.64
N ILE A 182 -5.60 -9.77 14.15
CA ILE A 182 -6.67 -9.12 13.41
C ILE A 182 -6.93 -9.87 12.10
N SER A 183 -5.90 -10.12 11.29
CA SER A 183 -6.02 -10.80 10.00
C SER A 183 -6.68 -12.17 10.13
N ASN A 184 -6.22 -12.99 11.09
CA ASN A 184 -6.78 -14.31 11.34
C ASN A 184 -8.26 -14.24 11.70
N TYR A 185 -8.66 -13.29 12.55
CA TYR A 185 -10.05 -13.10 12.92
C TYR A 185 -10.90 -12.66 11.73
N VAL A 186 -10.46 -11.62 10.99
CA VAL A 186 -11.20 -11.04 9.87
C VAL A 186 -11.41 -12.06 8.75
N ARG A 187 -10.36 -12.81 8.38
CA ARG A 187 -10.44 -13.85 7.35
C ARG A 187 -11.36 -15.02 7.76
N SER A 188 -11.47 -15.28 9.06
CA SER A 188 -12.37 -16.31 9.60
C SER A 188 -13.81 -15.83 9.82
N PHE A 189 -14.09 -14.53 9.64
CA PHE A 189 -15.39 -13.96 9.91
C PHE A 189 -16.44 -14.55 8.95
N PRO A 190 -17.58 -15.04 9.46
CA PRO A 190 -18.58 -15.69 8.61
C PRO A 190 -19.22 -14.67 7.64
N VAL A 191 -19.24 -15.03 6.36
CA VAL A 191 -19.94 -14.29 5.30
C VAL A 191 -20.99 -15.19 4.64
N PRO A 192 -22.05 -14.64 4.01
CA PRO A 192 -23.04 -15.43 3.30
C PRO A 192 -22.42 -16.33 2.23
N GLU A 193 -23.08 -17.44 1.93
CA GLU A 193 -22.65 -18.34 0.86
C GLU A 193 -22.53 -17.61 -0.48
N GLY A 194 -21.43 -17.83 -1.19
CA GLY A 194 -21.11 -17.16 -2.45
C GLY A 194 -20.46 -15.78 -2.31
N GLN A 195 -20.34 -15.24 -1.09
CA GLN A 195 -19.61 -14.00 -0.83
C GLN A 195 -18.13 -14.26 -0.58
N LYS A 196 -17.26 -13.37 -1.08
CA LYS A 196 -15.82 -13.40 -0.74
C LYS A 196 -15.61 -13.11 0.75
N PRO A 197 -14.58 -13.69 1.39
CA PRO A 197 -14.17 -13.30 2.75
C PRO A 197 -13.94 -11.79 2.86
N ILE A 198 -14.07 -11.24 4.07
CA ILE A 198 -13.71 -9.85 4.34
C ILE A 198 -12.22 -9.69 4.08
N ALA A 199 -11.85 -8.71 3.24
CA ALA A 199 -10.48 -8.50 2.86
C ALA A 199 -9.72 -7.66 3.90
N MET A 200 -8.41 -7.89 3.98
CA MET A 200 -7.47 -7.10 4.76
C MET A 200 -6.66 -6.20 3.82
N HIS A 201 -6.70 -4.88 4.05
CA HIS A 201 -5.87 -3.92 3.31
C HIS A 201 -4.86 -3.25 4.25
N LEU A 202 -3.62 -3.07 3.77
CA LEU A 202 -2.60 -2.28 4.44
C LEU A 202 -2.35 -0.98 3.66
N ASP A 203 -2.61 0.17 4.28
CA ASP A 203 -1.91 1.40 3.90
C ASP A 203 -0.48 1.32 4.47
N GLY A 204 0.44 0.95 3.60
CA GLY A 204 1.83 0.68 3.92
C GLY A 204 2.76 1.78 3.42
N ALA A 205 2.29 3.04 3.35
CA ALA A 205 3.10 4.16 2.86
C ALA A 205 4.50 4.20 3.49
N ARG A 206 4.61 3.81 4.77
CA ARG A 206 5.85 3.70 5.55
C ARG A 206 6.07 2.31 6.14
N VAL A 207 5.66 1.26 5.42
CA VAL A 207 5.73 -0.11 5.94
C VAL A 207 7.17 -0.54 6.21
N PHE A 208 8.13 -0.10 5.40
CA PHE A 208 9.55 -0.39 5.59
C PHE A 208 10.06 0.15 6.93
N ASP A 209 9.71 1.39 7.28
CA ASP A 209 10.05 1.99 8.58
C ASP A 209 9.41 1.21 9.73
N GLY A 210 8.16 0.79 9.57
CA GLY A 210 7.44 0.00 10.58
C GLY A 210 8.12 -1.35 10.85
N VAL A 211 8.39 -2.14 9.81
CA VAL A 211 8.98 -3.48 9.96
C VAL A 211 10.43 -3.42 10.44
N ILE A 212 11.21 -2.42 10.00
CA ILE A 212 12.57 -2.19 10.49
C ILE A 212 12.54 -1.75 11.96
N GLY A 213 11.62 -0.85 12.31
CA GLY A 213 11.47 -0.33 13.66
C GLY A 213 11.05 -1.41 14.67
N GLU A 214 10.21 -2.35 14.26
CA GLU A 214 9.84 -3.52 15.08
C GLU A 214 10.91 -4.62 15.05
N GLY A 215 11.68 -4.72 13.96
CA GLY A 215 12.67 -5.78 13.75
C GLY A 215 12.06 -7.08 13.21
N VAL A 216 11.04 -6.98 12.36
CA VAL A 216 10.32 -8.11 11.78
C VAL A 216 10.53 -8.23 10.26
N ASP A 217 10.24 -9.41 9.72
CA ASP A 217 10.34 -9.68 8.29
C ASP A 217 9.16 -9.07 7.51
N LEU A 218 9.47 -8.39 6.40
CA LEU A 218 8.47 -7.74 5.57
C LEU A 218 7.49 -8.73 4.94
N LYS A 219 7.93 -9.94 4.57
CA LYS A 219 7.03 -10.96 3.98
C LYS A 219 6.06 -11.48 5.01
N ALA A 220 6.53 -11.74 6.23
CA ALA A 220 5.68 -12.13 7.34
C ALA A 220 4.62 -11.06 7.65
N TYR A 221 4.99 -9.78 7.56
CA TYR A 221 4.06 -8.67 7.75
C TYR A 221 3.05 -8.55 6.59
N ALA A 222 3.53 -8.56 5.35
CA ALA A 222 2.71 -8.50 4.15
C ALA A 222 1.69 -9.66 4.06
N ALA A 223 2.06 -10.86 4.53
CA ALA A 223 1.17 -12.03 4.57
C ALA A 223 -0.10 -11.83 5.43
N CYS A 224 -0.13 -10.81 6.29
CA CYS A 224 -1.34 -10.47 7.04
C CYS A 224 -2.42 -9.80 6.17
N PHE A 225 -2.11 -9.37 4.95
CA PHE A 225 -2.97 -8.52 4.13
C PHE A 225 -3.24 -9.13 2.77
N ASP A 226 -4.44 -8.89 2.24
CA ASP A 226 -4.82 -9.26 0.87
C ASP A 226 -4.27 -8.24 -0.13
N THR A 227 -4.23 -6.96 0.23
CA THR A 227 -3.60 -5.90 -0.58
C THR A 227 -2.81 -4.94 0.31
N SER A 228 -1.73 -4.39 -0.23
CA SER A 228 -0.96 -3.35 0.46
C SER A 228 -0.63 -2.23 -0.52
N SER A 229 -0.79 -0.98 -0.11
CA SER A 229 -0.10 0.10 -0.80
C SER A 229 1.27 0.32 -0.17
N SER A 230 2.22 0.84 -0.93
CA SER A 230 3.45 1.42 -0.42
C SER A 230 3.67 2.76 -1.09
N ALA A 231 4.40 3.70 -0.47
CA ALA A 231 4.60 5.04 -1.03
C ALA A 231 5.31 5.04 -2.41
N ARG A 232 5.82 3.88 -2.86
CA ARG A 232 6.46 3.70 -4.16
C ARG A 232 5.58 2.98 -5.18
N SER A 233 4.60 2.16 -4.78
CA SER A 233 3.69 1.37 -5.65
C SER A 233 2.65 0.57 -4.83
N PRO A 234 1.43 0.31 -5.36
CA PRO A 234 0.51 -0.70 -4.82
C PRO A 234 0.96 -2.15 -5.06
N LEU A 235 0.52 -3.04 -4.18
CA LEU A 235 0.83 -4.47 -4.14
C LEU A 235 -0.44 -5.27 -3.88
N LEU A 236 -0.61 -6.38 -4.60
CA LEU A 236 -1.80 -7.23 -4.56
C LEU A 236 -1.38 -8.66 -4.24
N SER A 237 -1.96 -9.26 -3.20
CA SER A 237 -1.81 -10.68 -2.89
C SER A 237 -3.08 -11.45 -3.26
N GLY A 238 -2.93 -12.71 -3.66
CA GLY A 238 -4.03 -13.59 -4.02
C GLY A 238 -4.09 -14.87 -3.19
N GLN A 239 -3.80 -14.83 -1.89
CA GLN A 239 -3.99 -16.02 -1.05
C GLN A 239 -5.44 -16.18 -0.57
N SER A 240 -6.31 -16.66 -1.47
CA SER A 240 -7.28 -17.74 -1.20
C SER A 240 -8.14 -18.03 -2.45
N GLY A 241 -7.92 -19.18 -3.08
CA GLY A 241 -9.01 -20.00 -3.62
C GLY A 241 -9.84 -19.49 -4.81
N SER A 242 -9.25 -18.86 -5.84
CA SER A 242 -9.71 -18.99 -7.24
C SER A 242 -8.70 -18.30 -8.16
N GLY A 243 -7.60 -18.98 -8.47
CA GLY A 243 -6.70 -18.55 -9.53
C GLY A 243 -7.44 -18.58 -10.86
N LYS A 244 -7.77 -17.38 -11.38
CA LYS A 244 -8.13 -17.07 -12.78
C LYS A 244 -8.51 -15.60 -13.04
N CYS A 245 -8.52 -14.70 -12.05
CA CYS A 245 -9.03 -13.34 -12.27
C CYS A 245 -8.09 -12.34 -12.96
N TRP A 246 -6.77 -12.50 -12.93
CA TRP A 246 -5.89 -11.38 -13.33
C TRP A 246 -5.63 -11.24 -14.84
N GLU A 247 -5.61 -12.34 -15.61
CA GLU A 247 -5.42 -12.24 -17.08
C GLU A 247 -6.74 -12.11 -17.86
N GLU A 248 -7.84 -12.75 -17.44
CA GLU A 248 -9.11 -12.72 -18.21
C GLU A 248 -10.08 -11.60 -17.81
N GLU A 249 -9.96 -11.02 -16.61
CA GLU A 249 -11.00 -10.12 -16.07
C GLU A 249 -10.74 -8.63 -16.36
N LEU A 250 -9.51 -8.24 -16.73
CA LEU A 250 -9.20 -6.90 -17.21
C LEU A 250 -9.45 -6.74 -18.72
N ASP A 251 -9.24 -7.78 -19.51
CA ASP A 251 -9.45 -7.75 -20.97
C ASP A 251 -10.94 -7.62 -21.36
N ASN A 252 -11.86 -7.91 -20.43
CA ASN A 252 -13.31 -7.77 -20.60
C ASN A 252 -13.93 -6.55 -19.89
N ARG A 253 -13.13 -5.69 -19.25
CA ARG A 253 -13.63 -4.53 -18.48
C ARG A 253 -13.04 -3.18 -18.90
N ALA A 254 -12.34 -3.14 -20.03
CA ALA A 254 -11.97 -1.92 -20.76
C ALA A 254 -12.91 -1.69 -21.96
#